data_AF-A0A1T1AXU2-F1
#
_entry.id   AF-A0A1T1AXU2-F1
#
_cell.length_a   1.000
_cell.length_b   1.000
_cell.length_c   1.000
_cell.angle_alpha   90.00
_cell.angle_beta   90.00
_cell.angle_gamma   90.00
#
_symmetry.space_group_name_H-M   'P 1'
#
loop_
_entity.id
_entity.type
_entity.pdbx_description
1 polymer ?
#
loop_
_entity_poly.entity_id
_entity_poly.type
_entity_poly.pdbx_seq_one_letter_code
_entity_poly.pdbx_strand_id
1 'polypeptide(L)'
;MDTQSKHIDDLYTLTLVDGLPTESQGKTLKYRVVKLRETTVADERAAARMAERVLVVGGSPRLLVSESDFRYAMTLRHCEQFVCDGQAISQALLDLDLFGKLSAHDLQLIEERIALITLAAQVRYGAITQAEFDDFVAGRPVPGVPQSPQPGGQAASVGKYADDAQPGPALLADYSGESAQGAAAGHGA
;
A
#
# COMPACT_ATOMS: atom_id res chain seq x y z
N MET A 1 19.86 20.11 -32.18
CA MET A 1 18.72 19.35 -31.62
C MET A 1 19.29 18.62 -30.43
N ASP A 2 19.26 19.28 -29.27
CA ASP A 2 19.81 18.73 -28.04
C ASP A 2 18.82 17.71 -27.50
N THR A 3 19.18 16.44 -27.63
CA THR A 3 18.52 15.35 -26.93
C THR A 3 18.83 15.55 -25.44
N GLN A 4 17.97 16.28 -24.73
CA GLN A 4 17.94 16.22 -23.27
C GLN A 4 17.64 14.76 -22.92
N SER A 5 18.67 13.98 -22.65
CA SER A 5 18.52 12.77 -21.86
C SER A 5 17.90 13.24 -20.55
N LYS A 6 16.61 12.94 -20.35
CA LYS A 6 16.00 13.03 -19.03
C LYS A 6 16.77 12.02 -18.18
N HIS A 7 17.82 12.49 -17.52
CA HIS A 7 18.54 11.74 -16.52
C HIS A 7 17.49 11.36 -15.49
N ILE A 8 17.12 10.08 -15.43
CA ILE A 8 16.27 9.62 -14.33
C ILE A 8 17.18 9.70 -13.12
N ASP A 9 17.05 10.80 -12.37
CA ASP A 9 17.55 10.88 -11.01
C ASP A 9 17.11 9.62 -10.28
N ASP A 10 18.07 9.00 -9.57
CA ASP A 10 17.93 7.75 -8.84
C ASP A 10 16.48 7.47 -8.41
N LEU A 11 15.86 6.45 -9.02
CA LEU A 11 14.46 6.10 -8.81
C LEU A 11 14.15 5.82 -7.33
N TYR A 12 15.17 5.40 -6.58
CA TYR A 12 15.08 5.02 -5.18
C TYR A 12 15.43 6.16 -4.23
N THR A 13 15.74 7.36 -4.71
CA THR A 13 16.00 8.51 -3.85
C THR A 13 15.07 9.66 -4.23
N LEU A 14 14.31 10.15 -3.26
CA LEU A 14 13.39 11.27 -3.43
C LEU A 14 13.72 12.37 -2.41
N THR A 15 13.73 13.62 -2.87
CA THR A 15 13.82 14.79 -2.00
C THR A 15 12.42 15.37 -1.81
N LEU A 16 11.98 15.42 -0.56
CA LEU A 16 10.72 15.94 -0.08
C LEU A 16 10.79 17.46 0.11
N VAL A 17 9.63 18.11 0.01
CA VAL A 17 9.51 19.56 0.09
C VAL A 17 9.52 20.01 1.54
N ASP A 18 8.64 19.44 2.36
CA ASP A 18 8.53 19.79 3.78
C ASP A 18 9.48 18.96 4.63
N GLY A 19 9.59 17.66 4.30
CA GLY A 19 10.34 16.65 5.03
C GLY A 19 9.60 16.14 6.26
N LEU A 20 9.96 14.94 6.71
CA LEU A 20 9.42 14.33 7.90
C LEU A 20 9.93 15.09 9.16
N PRO A 21 9.05 15.69 9.97
CA PRO A 21 9.47 16.45 11.15
C PRO A 21 9.72 15.52 12.34
N THR A 22 10.89 15.65 12.96
CA THR A 22 11.29 14.91 14.16
C THR A 22 11.92 15.85 15.17
N GLU A 23 11.62 15.68 16.46
CA GLU A 23 12.25 16.45 17.52
C GLU A 23 13.54 15.77 17.99
N SER A 24 14.64 16.53 18.04
CA SER A 24 15.92 16.08 18.57
C SER A 24 16.60 17.22 19.31
N GLN A 25 16.99 16.99 20.56
CA GLN A 25 17.71 17.97 21.40
C GLN A 25 17.01 19.35 21.48
N GLY A 26 15.67 19.35 21.54
CA GLY A 26 14.86 20.58 21.61
C GLY A 26 14.77 21.38 20.31
N LYS A 27 15.20 20.80 19.18
CA LYS A 27 15.05 21.38 17.84
C LYS A 27 14.27 20.44 16.93
N THR A 28 13.47 21.00 16.02
CA THR A 28 12.80 20.23 14.97
C THR A 28 13.76 20.02 13.80
N LEU A 29 14.12 18.77 13.55
CA LEU A 29 14.82 18.32 12.35
C LEU A 29 13.79 17.93 11.28
N LYS A 30 14.13 18.17 10.01
CA LYS A 30 13.26 17.84 8.87
C LYS A 30 14.00 16.89 7.95
N TYR A 31 13.62 15.61 7.98
CA TYR A 31 14.22 14.60 7.11
C TYR A 31 13.63 14.73 5.71
N ARG A 32 14.39 15.37 4.82
CA ARG A 32 13.94 15.71 3.46
C ARG A 32 14.33 14.68 2.43
N VAL A 33 15.34 13.87 2.66
CA VAL A 33 15.71 12.83 1.69
C VAL A 33 15.10 11.52 2.14
N VAL A 34 14.29 10.89 1.31
CA VAL A 34 13.79 9.53 1.54
C VAL A 34 14.45 8.58 0.55
N LYS A 35 15.01 7.49 1.07
CA LYS A 35 15.40 6.36 0.25
C LYS A 35 14.31 5.33 0.24
N LEU A 36 13.99 4.85 -0.95
CA LEU A 36 12.93 3.93 -1.26
C LEU A 36 13.53 2.59 -1.69
N ARG A 37 12.72 1.55 -1.62
CA ARG A 37 13.09 0.20 -2.07
C ARG A 37 11.91 -0.51 -2.69
N GLU A 38 12.21 -1.57 -3.42
CA GLU A 38 11.20 -2.57 -3.76
C GLU A 38 10.73 -3.30 -2.50
N THR A 39 9.44 -3.66 -2.50
CA THR A 39 8.81 -4.45 -1.45
C THR A 39 8.84 -5.93 -1.80
N THR A 40 8.69 -6.74 -0.76
CA THR A 40 8.63 -8.19 -0.84
C THR A 40 7.29 -8.69 -0.33
N VAL A 41 7.00 -9.98 -0.56
CA VAL A 41 5.83 -10.65 0.05
C VAL A 41 5.84 -10.57 1.58
N ALA A 42 7.02 -10.49 2.21
CA ALA A 42 7.12 -10.29 3.65
C ALA A 42 6.63 -8.90 4.09
N ASP A 43 6.87 -7.88 3.25
CA ASP A 43 6.40 -6.51 3.48
C ASP A 43 4.87 -6.41 3.33
N GLU A 44 4.30 -7.09 2.34
CA GLU A 44 2.84 -7.18 2.16
C GLU A 44 2.18 -7.81 3.38
N ARG A 45 2.74 -8.91 3.91
CA ARG A 45 2.25 -9.54 5.15
C ARG A 45 2.39 -8.62 6.36
N ALA A 46 3.47 -7.83 6.43
CA ALA A 46 3.65 -6.86 7.49
C ALA A 46 2.60 -5.73 7.39
N ALA A 47 2.36 -5.20 6.20
CA ALA A 47 1.36 -4.17 5.95
C ALA A 47 -0.06 -4.67 6.23
N ALA A 48 -0.40 -5.89 5.83
CA ALA A 48 -1.68 -6.53 6.14
C ALA A 48 -1.93 -6.56 7.66
N ARG A 49 -0.95 -7.02 8.44
CA ARG A 49 -1.03 -7.03 9.92
C ARG A 49 -1.21 -5.64 10.52
N MET A 50 -0.60 -4.61 9.94
CA MET A 50 -0.76 -3.23 10.41
C MET A 50 -2.16 -2.66 10.12
N ALA A 51 -2.80 -3.17 9.08
CA ALA A 51 -4.11 -2.76 8.60
C ALA A 51 -5.27 -3.62 9.13
N GLU A 52 -4.97 -4.65 9.92
CA GLU A 52 -5.96 -5.49 10.57
C GLU A 52 -6.75 -4.73 11.63
N ARG A 53 -8.07 -4.90 11.59
CA ARG A 53 -9.04 -4.31 12.51
C ARG A 53 -10.04 -5.39 12.93
N VAL A 54 -10.39 -5.40 14.21
CA VAL A 54 -11.45 -6.27 14.74
C VAL A 54 -12.77 -5.53 14.59
N LEU A 55 -13.70 -6.12 13.85
CA LEU A 55 -15.04 -5.60 13.61
C LEU A 55 -16.08 -6.64 14.00
N VAL A 56 -17.20 -6.22 14.57
CA VAL A 56 -18.29 -7.13 14.90
C VAL A 56 -19.25 -7.20 13.72
N VAL A 57 -19.36 -8.38 13.09
CA VAL A 57 -20.29 -8.64 11.98
C VAL A 57 -21.29 -9.70 12.42
N GLY A 58 -22.57 -9.34 12.47
CA GLY A 58 -23.63 -10.24 12.91
C GLY A 58 -23.47 -10.74 14.35
N GLY A 59 -22.91 -9.92 15.25
CA GLY A 59 -22.66 -10.29 16.65
C GLY A 59 -21.39 -11.13 16.88
N SER A 60 -20.68 -11.53 15.81
CA SER A 60 -19.40 -12.25 15.90
C SER A 60 -18.22 -11.31 15.61
N PRO A 61 -17.13 -11.34 16.41
CA PRO A 61 -15.93 -10.60 16.08
C PRO A 61 -15.25 -11.23 14.86
N ARG A 62 -14.93 -10.41 13.86
CA ARG A 62 -14.20 -10.78 12.65
C ARG A 62 -13.00 -9.88 12.47
N LEU A 63 -11.92 -10.45 11.96
CA LEU A 63 -10.74 -9.69 11.56
C LEU A 63 -10.90 -9.26 10.10
N LEU A 64 -10.80 -7.96 9.84
CA LEU A 64 -10.86 -7.40 8.50
C LEU A 64 -9.64 -6.51 8.28
N VAL A 65 -9.13 -6.50 7.05
CA VAL A 65 -8.01 -5.64 6.65
C VAL A 65 -8.59 -4.39 6.00
N SER A 66 -8.29 -3.21 6.55
CA SER A 66 -8.66 -1.93 5.96
C SER A 66 -7.82 -1.68 4.71
N GLU A 67 -8.46 -1.47 3.56
CA GLU A 67 -7.76 -1.19 2.30
C GLU A 67 -6.96 0.12 2.38
N SER A 68 -7.51 1.16 3.02
CA SER A 68 -6.82 2.45 3.18
C SER A 68 -5.60 2.31 4.08
N ASP A 69 -5.73 1.59 5.19
CA ASP A 69 -4.62 1.38 6.14
C ASP A 69 -3.56 0.47 5.51
N PHE A 70 -3.98 -0.49 4.70
CA PHE A 70 -3.08 -1.38 3.96
C PHE A 70 -2.26 -0.59 2.95
N ARG A 71 -2.91 0.26 2.13
CA ARG A 71 -2.21 1.11 1.18
C ARG A 71 -1.19 1.99 1.89
N TYR A 72 -1.61 2.63 2.98
CA TYR A 72 -0.74 3.51 3.76
C TYR A 72 0.44 2.76 4.41
N ALA A 73 0.19 1.56 4.94
CA ALA A 73 1.22 0.70 5.48
C ALA A 73 2.17 0.18 4.38
N MET A 74 1.68 -0.10 3.18
CA MET A 74 2.52 -0.46 2.03
C MET A 74 3.42 0.70 1.61
N THR A 75 2.90 1.93 1.57
CA THR A 75 3.71 3.14 1.30
C THR A 75 4.86 3.25 2.31
N LEU A 76 4.58 3.06 3.60
CA LEU A 76 5.62 3.01 4.64
C LEU A 76 6.65 1.90 4.39
N ARG A 77 6.24 0.72 3.89
CA ARG A 77 7.16 -0.40 3.62
C ARG A 77 8.09 -0.16 2.43
N HIS A 78 7.73 0.74 1.53
CA HIS A 78 8.65 1.20 0.48
C HIS A 78 9.72 2.15 1.00
N CYS A 79 9.47 2.87 2.10
CA CYS A 79 10.47 3.75 2.70
C CYS A 79 11.54 2.93 3.45
N GLU A 80 12.76 2.89 2.90
CA GLU A 80 13.91 2.24 3.53
C GLU A 80 14.47 3.11 4.66
N GLN A 81 14.63 4.41 4.40
CA GLN A 81 15.14 5.34 5.39
C GLN A 81 14.82 6.80 5.04
N PHE A 82 14.66 7.61 6.07
CA PHE A 82 14.60 9.06 5.98
C PHE A 82 15.94 9.63 6.42
N VAL A 83 16.52 10.55 5.66
CA VAL A 83 17.87 11.10 5.84
C VAL A 83 17.83 12.62 6.01
N CYS A 84 18.59 13.10 7.00
CA CYS A 84 18.79 14.52 7.32
C CYS A 84 20.23 14.70 7.82
N ASP A 85 21.04 15.55 7.18
CA ASP A 85 22.34 16.01 7.69
C ASP A 85 23.23 14.89 8.30
N GLY A 86 23.35 13.76 7.60
CA GLY A 86 24.16 12.60 8.03
C GLY A 86 23.51 11.69 9.07
N GLN A 87 22.31 12.02 9.54
CA GLN A 87 21.45 11.14 10.34
C GLN A 87 20.44 10.42 9.44
N ALA A 88 20.11 9.18 9.80
CA ALA A 88 19.10 8.40 9.11
C ALA A 88 18.15 7.73 10.11
N ILE A 89 16.85 7.79 9.82
CA ILE A 89 15.83 6.98 10.48
C ILE A 89 15.63 5.76 9.59
N SER A 90 16.05 4.60 10.08
CA SER A 90 15.88 3.33 9.36
C SER A 90 14.43 2.86 9.42
N GLN A 91 14.03 2.06 8.44
CA GLN A 91 12.69 1.49 8.35
C GLN A 91 12.20 0.79 9.62
N ALA A 92 13.10 0.16 10.38
CA ALA A 92 12.77 -0.52 11.63
C ALA A 92 12.23 0.44 12.71
N LEU A 93 12.57 1.73 12.60
CA LEU A 93 12.15 2.80 13.52
C LEU A 93 11.01 3.65 12.93
N LEU A 94 10.57 3.36 11.70
CA LEU A 94 9.43 4.05 11.07
C LEU A 94 8.13 3.31 11.44
N ASP A 95 7.34 3.92 12.32
CA ASP A 95 5.98 3.50 12.63
C ASP A 95 4.94 4.39 11.90
N LEU A 96 3.66 4.01 12.01
CA LEU A 96 2.57 4.75 11.38
C LEU A 96 2.40 6.15 11.96
N ASP A 97 2.72 6.33 13.25
CA ASP A 97 2.57 7.60 13.95
C ASP A 97 3.62 8.62 13.50
N LEU A 98 4.88 8.19 13.35
CA LEU A 98 5.94 9.01 12.79
C LEU A 98 5.65 9.30 11.32
N PHE A 99 5.30 8.29 10.53
CA PHE A 99 4.97 8.47 9.12
C PHE A 99 3.77 9.41 8.91
N GLY A 100 2.79 9.38 9.84
CA GLY A 100 1.63 10.27 9.88
C GLY A 100 1.95 11.75 10.06
N LYS A 101 3.19 12.11 10.39
CA LYS A 101 3.64 13.50 10.47
C LYS A 101 4.05 14.09 9.12
N LEU A 102 4.13 13.27 8.06
CA LEU A 102 4.39 13.77 6.71
C LEU A 102 3.26 14.69 6.25
N SER A 103 3.62 15.72 5.49
CA SER A 103 2.61 16.51 4.80
C SER A 103 1.91 15.66 3.73
N ALA A 104 0.65 15.96 3.45
CA ALA A 104 -0.10 15.27 2.40
C ALA A 104 0.59 15.40 1.02
N HIS A 105 1.27 16.53 0.78
CA HIS A 105 2.04 16.75 -0.43
C HIS A 105 3.25 15.81 -0.53
N ASP A 106 4.05 15.71 0.53
CA ASP A 106 5.21 14.82 0.55
C ASP A 106 4.79 13.33 0.48
N LEU A 107 3.67 12.97 1.13
CA LEU A 107 3.10 11.63 1.00
C LEU A 107 2.74 11.32 -0.46
N GLN A 108 2.09 12.25 -1.16
CA GLN A 108 1.75 12.09 -2.57
C GLN A 108 3.00 11.90 -3.44
N LEU A 109 4.06 12.69 -3.21
CA LEU A 109 5.32 12.55 -3.95
C LEU A 109 5.96 11.16 -3.75
N ILE A 110 5.86 10.62 -2.53
CA ILE A 110 6.32 9.25 -2.23
C ILE A 110 5.46 8.22 -2.98
N GLU A 111 4.13 8.34 -2.93
CA GLU A 111 3.21 7.42 -3.62
C GLU A 111 3.44 7.42 -5.15
N GLU A 112 3.63 8.60 -5.76
CA GLU A 112 3.96 8.73 -7.18
C GLU A 112 5.28 8.03 -7.52
N ARG A 113 6.30 8.17 -6.66
CA ARG A 113 7.60 7.52 -6.86
C ARG A 113 7.50 6.01 -6.70
N ILE A 114 6.70 5.53 -5.74
CA ILE A 114 6.43 4.10 -5.54
C ILE A 114 5.74 3.49 -6.75
N ALA A 115 4.77 4.19 -7.35
CA ALA A 115 4.13 3.72 -8.57
C ALA A 115 5.14 3.46 -9.70
N LEU A 116 6.14 4.34 -9.85
CA LEU A 116 7.23 4.16 -10.81
C LEU A 116 8.15 2.98 -10.45
N ILE A 117 8.48 2.79 -9.17
CA ILE A 117 9.26 1.63 -8.69
C ILE A 117 8.53 0.32 -9.02
N THR A 118 7.24 0.24 -8.71
CA THR A 118 6.42 -0.93 -8.96
C THR A 118 6.30 -1.23 -10.44
N LEU A 119 6.10 -0.20 -11.28
CA LEU A 119 6.07 -0.36 -12.73
C LEU A 119 7.41 -0.85 -13.28
N ALA A 120 8.53 -0.28 -12.81
CA ALA A 120 9.86 -0.74 -13.18
C ALA A 120 10.13 -2.19 -12.76
N ALA A 121 9.65 -2.60 -11.58
CA ALA A 121 9.72 -3.98 -11.11
C ALA A 121 8.89 -4.92 -12.01
N GLN A 122 7.68 -4.52 -12.40
CA GLN A 122 6.84 -5.31 -13.30
C GLN A 122 7.50 -5.55 -14.67
N VAL A 123 8.15 -4.54 -15.25
CA VAL A 123 8.94 -4.71 -16.49
C VAL A 123 10.11 -5.67 -16.25
N ARG A 124 10.85 -5.47 -15.16
CA ARG A 124 12.04 -6.27 -14.84
C ARG A 124 11.73 -7.74 -14.61
N TYR A 125 10.61 -8.03 -13.95
CA TYR A 125 10.17 -9.39 -13.66
C TYR A 125 9.26 -9.99 -14.76
N GLY A 126 9.09 -9.28 -15.88
CA GLY A 126 8.36 -9.77 -17.05
C GLY A 126 6.86 -9.92 -16.84
N ALA A 127 6.29 -9.24 -15.84
CA ALA A 127 4.84 -9.18 -15.63
C ALA A 127 4.15 -8.27 -16.67
N ILE A 128 4.88 -7.29 -17.19
CA ILE A 128 4.50 -6.49 -18.35
C ILE A 128 5.64 -6.50 -19.38
N THR A 129 5.29 -6.46 -20.65
CA THR A 129 6.24 -6.32 -21.76
C THR A 129 6.71 -4.87 -21.88
N GLN A 130 7.86 -4.66 -22.52
CA GLN A 130 8.35 -3.30 -22.81
C GLN A 130 7.37 -2.49 -23.66
N ALA A 131 6.66 -3.14 -24.58
CA ALA A 131 5.66 -2.50 -25.42
C ALA A 131 4.46 -1.99 -24.60
N GLU A 132 3.99 -2.78 -23.63
CA GLU A 132 2.91 -2.37 -22.72
C GLU A 132 3.35 -1.21 -21.80
N PHE A 133 4.61 -1.21 -21.37
CA PHE A 133 5.20 -0.08 -20.64
C PHE A 133 5.25 1.19 -21.50
N ASP A 134 5.71 1.08 -22.75
CA ASP A 134 5.80 2.21 -23.67
C ASP A 134 4.41 2.77 -24.00
N ASP A 135 3.39 1.91 -24.14
CA ASP A 135 2.00 2.31 -24.31
C ASP A 135 1.45 3.03 -23.06
N PHE A 136 1.75 2.55 -21.85
CA PHE A 136 1.39 3.22 -20.60
C PHE A 136 2.03 4.62 -20.50
N VAL A 137 3.32 4.75 -20.80
CA VAL A 137 4.04 6.03 -20.80
C VAL A 137 3.49 6.98 -21.86
N ALA A 138 3.04 6.45 -23.01
CA ALA A 138 2.41 7.21 -24.08
C ALA A 138 0.95 7.60 -23.77
N GLY A 139 0.41 7.24 -22.59
CA GLY A 139 -0.98 7.52 -22.21
C GLY A 139 -2.01 6.72 -23.01
N ARG A 140 -1.60 5.59 -23.61
CA ARG A 140 -2.47 4.70 -24.35
C ARG A 140 -3.03 3.63 -23.40
N PRO A 141 -4.31 3.25 -23.53
CA PRO A 141 -4.90 2.25 -22.67
C PRO A 141 -4.27 0.88 -22.92
N VAL A 142 -3.61 0.31 -21.91
CA VAL A 142 -3.08 -1.06 -21.93
C VAL A 142 -4.24 -2.04 -21.66
N PRO A 143 -4.51 -3.03 -22.53
CA PRO A 143 -5.54 -4.03 -22.27
C PRO A 143 -5.12 -4.95 -21.11
N GLY A 144 -5.95 -5.07 -20.06
CA GLY A 144 -5.78 -6.08 -19.01
C GLY A 144 -5.03 -5.65 -17.75
N VAL A 145 -4.55 -4.41 -17.65
CA VAL A 145 -4.04 -3.85 -16.38
C VAL A 145 -5.18 -3.18 -15.63
N PRO A 146 -5.50 -3.54 -14.37
CA PRO A 146 -6.46 -2.80 -13.58
C PRO A 146 -5.94 -1.36 -13.44
N GLN A 147 -6.69 -0.41 -14.00
CA GLN A 147 -6.33 1.00 -13.94
C GLN A 147 -6.19 1.42 -12.47
N SER A 148 -5.01 1.94 -12.11
CA SER A 148 -4.83 2.68 -10.86
C SER A 148 -5.95 3.72 -10.75
N PRO A 149 -6.61 3.88 -9.59
CA PRO A 149 -7.72 4.80 -9.46
C PRO A 149 -7.22 6.23 -9.68
N GLN A 150 -7.45 6.75 -10.88
CA GLN A 150 -7.43 8.18 -11.13
C GLN A 150 -8.45 8.81 -10.17
N PRO A 151 -8.16 9.97 -9.54
CA PRO A 151 -9.15 10.71 -8.77
C PRO A 151 -10.14 11.37 -9.76
N GLY A 152 -11.01 10.55 -10.34
CA GLY A 152 -12.15 10.97 -11.14
C GLY A 152 -13.28 11.38 -10.22
N GLY A 153 -13.74 12.63 -10.36
CA GLY A 153 -14.82 13.21 -9.57
C GLY A 153 -16.00 12.26 -9.37
N GLN A 154 -16.33 12.05 -8.10
CA GLN A 154 -17.48 11.30 -7.62
C GLN A 154 -18.78 11.92 -8.12
N ALA A 155 -19.32 11.46 -9.26
CA ALA A 155 -20.72 11.71 -9.63
C ALA A 155 -21.30 10.82 -10.72
N ALA A 156 -20.51 10.09 -11.52
CA ALA A 156 -21.06 9.48 -12.75
C ALA A 156 -21.60 8.04 -12.60
N SER A 157 -21.36 7.35 -11.49
CA SER A 157 -21.57 5.89 -11.43
C SER A 157 -22.25 5.39 -10.16
N VAL A 158 -23.08 6.21 -9.50
CA VAL A 158 -23.95 5.70 -8.41
C VAL A 158 -25.26 5.24 -9.06
N GLY A 159 -25.40 3.93 -9.29
CA GLY A 159 -26.67 3.33 -9.72
C GLY A 159 -26.63 2.29 -10.85
N LYS A 160 -25.46 1.91 -11.37
CA LYS A 160 -25.38 0.99 -12.53
C LYS A 160 -25.03 -0.48 -12.24
N TYR A 161 -24.80 -0.86 -10.99
CA TYR A 161 -24.43 -2.25 -10.62
C TYR A 161 -25.30 -2.81 -9.49
N ALA A 162 -26.60 -2.51 -9.48
CA ALA A 162 -27.51 -3.06 -8.48
C ALA A 162 -27.89 -4.53 -8.74
N ASP A 163 -27.63 -5.07 -9.93
CA ASP A 163 -28.16 -6.39 -10.35
C ASP A 163 -27.10 -7.47 -10.67
N ASP A 164 -25.80 -7.21 -10.50
CA ASP A 164 -24.78 -8.23 -10.78
C ASP A 164 -24.39 -9.01 -9.53
N ALA A 165 -24.81 -10.28 -9.48
CA ALA A 165 -24.40 -11.25 -8.47
C ALA A 165 -22.89 -11.55 -8.59
N GLN A 166 -22.08 -10.90 -7.76
CA GLN A 166 -20.65 -11.14 -7.69
C GLN A 166 -20.33 -12.42 -6.90
N PRO A 167 -19.46 -13.32 -7.42
CA PRO A 167 -18.90 -14.42 -6.65
C PRO A 167 -17.93 -13.86 -5.60
N GLY A 168 -18.22 -14.12 -4.32
CA GLY A 168 -17.44 -13.63 -3.18
C GLY A 168 -16.04 -14.28 -3.08
N PRO A 169 -15.12 -13.64 -2.34
CA PRO A 169 -13.75 -14.13 -2.17
C PRO A 169 -13.73 -15.49 -1.46
N ALA A 170 -12.87 -16.38 -1.94
CA ALA A 170 -12.73 -17.75 -1.45
C ALA A 170 -12.52 -17.80 0.07
N LEU A 171 -13.47 -18.42 0.78
CA LEU A 171 -13.43 -18.66 2.21
C LEU A 171 -12.24 -19.59 2.52
N LEU A 172 -11.19 -19.02 3.08
CA LEU A 172 -10.08 -19.78 3.66
C LEU A 172 -10.54 -20.42 4.98
N ALA A 173 -10.77 -21.74 4.90
CA ALA A 173 -10.75 -22.75 5.95
C ALA A 173 -11.62 -22.52 7.21
N ASP A 174 -12.66 -23.35 7.33
CA ASP A 174 -13.41 -23.62 8.55
C ASP A 174 -12.47 -24.09 9.67
N TYR A 175 -12.08 -23.18 10.56
CA TYR A 175 -11.49 -23.54 11.84
C TYR A 175 -12.62 -23.83 12.83
N SER A 176 -13.26 -25.00 12.72
CA SER A 176 -14.14 -25.49 13.78
C SER A 176 -13.27 -25.95 14.95
N GLY A 177 -13.05 -25.04 15.90
CA GLY A 177 -12.58 -25.40 17.23
C GLY A 177 -13.62 -26.30 17.89
N GLU A 178 -13.31 -27.59 18.07
CA GLU A 178 -14.06 -28.46 18.97
C GLU A 178 -13.90 -27.92 20.40
N SER A 179 -14.99 -27.39 20.93
CA SER A 179 -15.14 -27.13 22.36
C SER A 179 -16.57 -27.41 22.77
N ALA A 180 -16.76 -28.64 23.27
CA ALA A 180 -17.57 -29.03 24.42
C ALA A 180 -18.81 -28.17 24.79
N GLN A 181 -19.99 -28.79 24.68
CA GLN A 181 -21.12 -28.83 25.65
C GLN A 181 -22.37 -29.34 24.89
N GLY A 182 -23.21 -30.27 25.34
CA GLY A 182 -23.40 -30.92 26.63
C GLY A 182 -24.34 -32.13 26.46
N ALA A 183 -24.64 -32.78 27.58
CA ALA A 183 -25.19 -34.11 27.70
C ALA A 183 -26.67 -34.32 27.31
N ALA A 184 -26.93 -35.54 26.80
CA ALA A 184 -28.07 -36.45 26.96
C ALA A 184 -29.52 -36.04 26.58
N ALA A 185 -30.06 -36.76 25.59
CA ALA A 185 -31.40 -37.37 25.66
C ALA A 185 -31.42 -38.66 24.78
N GLY A 186 -31.73 -39.80 25.41
CA GLY A 186 -31.75 -41.11 24.77
C GLY A 186 -32.98 -41.36 23.89
N HIS A 187 -32.79 -42.13 22.82
CA HIS A 187 -33.76 -43.04 22.22
C HIS A 187 -33.41 -44.44 22.75
N GLY A 188 -34.28 -45.36 23.13
CA GLY A 188 -35.68 -45.66 22.79
C GLY A 188 -35.78 -47.19 22.76
N ALA A 189 -36.92 -47.74 23.19
CA ALA A 189 -37.41 -49.12 23.04
C ALA A 189 -36.47 -50.30 23.37
#